data_AF-A0A8J6SNA7-F1
#
_entry.id   AF-A0A8J6SNA7-F1
#
_cell.length_a   1.000
_cell.length_b   1.000
_cell.length_c   1.000
_cell.angle_alpha   90.00
_cell.angle_beta   90.00
_cell.angle_gamma   90.00
#
_symmetry.space_group_name_H-M   'P 1'
#
loop_
_entity.id
_entity.type
_entity.pdbx_description
1 polymer ?
#
loop_
_entity_poly.entity_id
_entity_poly.type
_entity_poly.pdbx_seq_one_letter_code
_entity_poly.pdbx_strand_id
1 'polypeptide(L)'
;MIHSTIMQRQFVLGSLRDKLQLGGAIDYLSLTIAAWFQYLNGYDDQKRPIPIDDPLADILTQQARSGKTDPRPLLSIFEIFGDLVQSPRFVETVADKLRSLHEFGAQGTLARLSQAPSASVRKLI
;
A
#
# COMPACT_ATOMS: atom_id res chain seq x y z
N MET A 1 10.20 0.00 22.05
CA MET A 1 10.46 0.87 20.87
C MET A 1 9.38 0.63 19.80
N ILE A 2 8.10 0.85 20.10
CA ILE A 2 6.95 0.40 19.26
C ILE A 2 6.24 1.58 18.55
N HIS A 3 6.84 2.77 18.52
CA HIS A 3 6.12 4.00 18.14
C HIS A 3 6.28 4.43 16.67
N SER A 4 7.31 3.97 15.96
CA SER A 4 7.69 4.58 14.67
C SER A 4 6.82 4.11 13.50
N THR A 5 6.48 2.83 13.43
CA THR A 5 5.77 2.23 12.28
C THR A 5 4.30 2.64 12.24
N ILE A 6 3.67 2.80 13.40
CA ILE A 6 2.28 3.24 13.53
C ILE A 6 2.16 4.66 12.98
N MET A 7 2.99 5.59 13.45
CA MET A 7 2.96 7.00 13.06
C MET A 7 3.11 7.20 11.54
N GLN A 8 4.02 6.45 10.90
CA GLN A 8 4.21 6.52 9.45
C GLN A 8 2.96 6.08 8.65
N ARG A 9 2.25 5.04 9.10
CA ARG A 9 1.02 4.58 8.43
C ARG A 9 -0.08 5.64 8.48
N GLN A 10 -0.26 6.29 9.62
CA GLN A 10 -1.32 7.31 9.81
C GLN A 10 -1.14 8.49 8.87
N PHE A 11 0.10 8.98 8.68
CA PHE A 11 0.37 10.11 7.77
C PHE A 11 0.07 9.76 6.30
N VAL A 12 0.45 8.56 5.87
CA VAL A 12 0.17 8.09 4.49
C VAL A 12 -1.34 7.96 4.27
N LEU A 13 -2.06 7.37 5.22
CA LEU A 13 -3.52 7.19 5.12
C LEU A 13 -4.29 8.51 5.19
N GLY A 14 -3.84 9.49 5.98
CA GLY A 14 -4.39 10.84 5.98
C GLY A 14 -4.23 11.51 4.62
N SER A 15 -3.00 11.56 4.12
CA SER A 15 -2.69 12.16 2.80
C SER A 15 -3.44 11.49 1.65
N LEU A 16 -3.62 10.17 1.73
CA LEU A 16 -4.37 9.40 0.75
C LEU A 16 -5.85 9.81 0.73
N ARG A 17 -6.47 9.95 1.91
CA ARG A 17 -7.87 10.41 2.01
C ARG A 17 -8.03 11.80 1.41
N ASP A 18 -7.13 12.73 1.73
CA ASP A 18 -7.16 14.08 1.18
C ASP A 18 -7.04 14.07 -0.35
N LYS A 19 -6.11 13.26 -0.89
CA LYS A 19 -5.95 13.12 -2.35
C LYS A 19 -7.17 12.48 -3.02
N LEU A 20 -7.80 11.49 -2.40
CA LEU A 20 -9.03 10.88 -2.91
C LEU A 20 -10.17 11.90 -2.96
N GLN A 21 -10.36 12.69 -1.90
CA GLN A 21 -11.39 13.73 -1.84
C GLN A 21 -11.16 14.83 -2.89
N LEU A 22 -9.91 15.23 -3.10
CA LEU A 22 -9.54 16.25 -4.09
C LEU A 22 -9.38 15.69 -5.52
N GLY A 23 -9.62 14.39 -5.73
CA GLY A 23 -9.41 13.74 -7.03
C GLY A 23 -7.94 13.66 -7.48
N GLY A 24 -6.99 14.00 -6.62
CA GLY A 24 -5.55 14.06 -6.94
C GLY A 24 -4.90 12.69 -7.19
N ALA A 25 -3.63 12.69 -7.57
CA ALA A 25 -2.86 11.47 -7.79
C ALA A 25 -2.60 10.72 -6.48
N ILE A 26 -2.76 9.39 -6.52
CA ILE A 26 -2.58 8.50 -5.35
C ILE A 26 -1.51 7.43 -5.59
N ASP A 27 -0.90 7.36 -6.77
CA ASP A 27 -0.05 6.24 -7.17
C ASP A 27 1.11 5.94 -6.21
N TYR A 28 1.84 6.96 -5.76
CA TYR A 28 2.96 6.78 -4.82
C TYR A 28 2.50 6.43 -3.41
N LEU A 29 1.34 6.95 -2.98
CA LEU A 29 0.75 6.61 -1.68
C LEU A 29 0.27 5.16 -1.71
N SER A 30 -0.43 4.75 -2.77
CA SER A 30 -0.86 3.37 -2.99
C SER A 30 0.33 2.41 -3.13
N LEU A 31 1.43 2.82 -3.77
CA LEU A 31 2.66 2.02 -3.82
C LEU A 31 3.27 1.83 -2.42
N THR A 32 3.27 2.87 -1.59
CA THR A 32 3.76 2.79 -0.22
C THR A 32 2.93 1.78 0.59
N ILE A 33 1.61 1.81 0.45
CA ILE A 33 0.71 0.82 1.08
C ILE A 33 0.95 -0.60 0.53
N ALA A 34 1.07 -0.75 -0.79
CA ALA A 34 1.33 -2.05 -1.42
C ALA A 34 2.68 -2.66 -0.97
N ALA A 35 3.73 -1.84 -0.85
CA ALA A 35 5.04 -2.29 -0.35
C ALA A 35 4.94 -2.74 1.11
N TRP A 36 4.17 -2.03 1.93
CA TRP A 36 3.90 -2.47 3.29
C TRP A 36 3.12 -3.80 3.33
N PHE A 37 2.15 -4.01 2.43
CA PHE A 37 1.41 -5.28 2.35
C PHE A 37 2.30 -6.43 1.93
N GLN A 38 3.23 -6.20 1.00
CA GLN A 38 4.22 -7.19 0.61
C GLN A 38 5.13 -7.55 1.80
N TYR A 39 5.60 -6.55 2.55
CA TYR A 39 6.38 -6.75 3.77
C TYR A 39 5.62 -7.60 4.81
N LEU A 40 4.31 -7.38 4.97
CA LEU A 40 3.46 -8.14 5.88
C LEU A 40 3.31 -9.62 5.51
N ASN A 41 3.70 -10.06 4.31
CA ASN A 41 3.78 -11.50 4.04
C ASN A 41 4.87 -12.19 4.88
N GLY A 42 5.80 -11.42 5.44
CA GLY A 42 6.84 -11.88 6.35
C GLY A 42 7.98 -12.61 5.65
N TYR A 43 8.19 -12.33 4.36
CA TYR A 43 9.29 -12.90 3.58
C TYR A 43 9.92 -11.83 2.69
N ASP A 44 11.24 -11.89 2.53
CA ASP A 44 11.94 -11.06 1.56
C ASP A 44 11.93 -11.69 0.14
N ASP A 45 12.54 -11.00 -0.81
CA ASP A 45 12.65 -11.46 -2.20
C ASP A 45 13.42 -12.79 -2.35
N GLN A 46 14.22 -13.17 -1.34
CA GLN A 46 14.95 -14.43 -1.27
C GLN A 46 14.18 -15.52 -0.48
N LYS A 47 12.90 -15.27 -0.14
CA LYS A 47 12.04 -16.14 0.67
C LYS A 47 12.55 -16.38 2.10
N ARG A 48 13.39 -15.49 2.62
CA ARG A 48 13.85 -15.55 4.01
C ARG A 48 12.80 -14.89 4.90
N PRO A 49 12.46 -15.49 6.05
CA PRO A 49 11.45 -14.93 6.95
C PRO A 49 11.91 -13.58 7.51
N ILE A 50 11.00 -12.62 7.54
CA ILE A 50 11.19 -11.29 8.12
C ILE A 50 10.38 -11.22 9.42
N PRO A 51 11.00 -10.94 10.58
CA PRO A 51 10.27 -10.69 11.82
C PRO A 51 9.52 -9.36 11.73
N ILE A 52 8.22 -9.37 12.01
CA ILE A 52 7.37 -8.17 12.01
C ILE A 52 7.19 -7.73 13.47
N ASP A 53 7.84 -6.63 13.86
CA ASP A 53 7.66 -5.99 15.17
C ASP A 53 6.42 -5.09 15.15
N ASP A 54 5.25 -5.69 15.30
CA ASP A 54 3.95 -5.03 15.35
C ASP A 54 3.02 -5.77 16.33
N PRO A 55 2.32 -5.09 17.25
CA PRO A 55 1.34 -5.74 18.13
C PRO A 55 0.22 -6.49 17.39
N LEU A 56 -0.06 -6.09 16.15
CA LEU A 56 -1.04 -6.72 15.27
C LEU A 56 -0.39 -7.64 14.22
N ALA A 57 0.88 -8.01 14.38
CA ALA A 57 1.64 -8.78 13.39
C ALA A 57 0.92 -10.05 12.96
N ASP A 58 0.34 -10.81 13.90
CA ASP A 58 -0.35 -12.07 13.60
C ASP A 58 -1.55 -11.88 12.67
N ILE A 59 -2.42 -10.91 12.99
CA ILE A 59 -3.61 -10.65 12.19
C ILE A 59 -3.23 -10.06 10.82
N LEU A 60 -2.26 -9.15 10.80
CA LEU A 60 -1.79 -8.52 9.57
C LEU A 60 -1.15 -9.54 8.63
N THR A 61 -0.31 -10.42 9.17
CA THR A 61 0.35 -11.47 8.38
C THR A 61 -0.66 -12.50 7.86
N GLN A 62 -1.66 -12.86 8.67
CA GLN A 62 -2.71 -13.77 8.25
C GLN A 62 -3.53 -13.18 7.09
N GLN A 63 -3.94 -11.91 7.18
CA GLN A 63 -4.69 -11.23 6.12
C GLN A 63 -3.85 -10.99 4.86
N ALA A 64 -2.55 -10.66 5.01
CA ALA A 64 -1.64 -10.52 3.87
C ALA A 64 -1.53 -11.83 3.08
N ARG A 65 -1.34 -12.95 3.79
CA ARG A 65 -1.20 -14.27 3.18
C ARG A 65 -2.48 -14.79 2.53
N SER A 66 -3.65 -14.48 3.11
CA SER A 66 -4.94 -14.87 2.53
C SER A 66 -5.24 -14.11 1.23
N GLY A 67 -4.90 -12.82 1.18
CA GLY A 67 -5.13 -11.96 0.02
C GLY A 67 -4.16 -12.19 -1.15
N LYS A 68 -2.91 -12.59 -0.90
CA LYS A 68 -1.84 -12.65 -1.92
C LYS A 68 -1.68 -11.30 -2.63
N THR A 69 -2.24 -11.17 -3.85
CA THR A 69 -2.24 -9.92 -4.64
C THR A 69 -3.56 -9.15 -4.52
N ASP A 70 -4.57 -9.71 -3.85
CA ASP A 70 -5.80 -9.00 -3.50
C ASP A 70 -5.59 -8.23 -2.19
N PRO A 71 -5.64 -6.88 -2.20
CA PRO A 71 -5.45 -6.08 -0.99
C PRO A 71 -6.67 -6.09 -0.07
N ARG A 72 -7.84 -6.55 -0.53
CA ARG A 72 -9.11 -6.43 0.21
C ARG A 72 -9.08 -7.05 1.62
N PRO A 73 -8.49 -8.22 1.87
CA PRO A 73 -8.46 -8.79 3.22
C PRO A 73 -7.75 -7.89 4.24
N LEU A 74 -6.63 -7.27 3.85
CA LEU A 74 -5.94 -6.29 4.69
C LEU A 74 -6.71 -4.97 4.80
N LEU A 75 -7.25 -4.46 3.69
CA LEU A 75 -8.03 -3.23 3.68
C LEU A 75 -9.34 -3.35 4.47
N SER A 76 -9.81 -4.56 4.73
CA SER A 76 -11.00 -4.83 5.54
C SER A 76 -10.76 -4.68 7.05
N ILE A 77 -9.52 -4.47 7.49
CA ILE A 77 -9.20 -4.15 8.89
C ILE A 77 -9.63 -2.70 9.16
N PHE A 78 -10.88 -2.54 9.60
CA PHE A 78 -11.54 -1.25 9.74
C PHE A 78 -10.83 -0.32 10.72
N GLU A 79 -10.21 -0.86 11.78
CA GLU A 79 -9.46 -0.09 12.77
C GLU A 79 -8.26 0.65 12.16
N ILE A 80 -7.73 0.17 11.02
CA ILE A 80 -6.60 0.77 10.32
C ILE A 80 -7.07 1.59 9.12
N PHE A 81 -7.92 1.01 8.27
CA PHE A 81 -8.26 1.59 6.97
C PHE A 81 -9.63 2.29 6.94
N GLY A 82 -10.47 2.08 7.95
CA GLY A 82 -11.84 2.60 7.97
C GLY A 82 -12.60 2.21 6.72
N ASP A 83 -13.18 3.20 6.05
CA ASP A 83 -13.98 3.07 4.84
C ASP A 83 -13.18 3.04 3.53
N LEU A 84 -11.84 3.12 3.57
CA LEU A 84 -11.01 3.19 2.36
C LEU A 84 -11.21 1.98 1.42
N VAL A 85 -11.54 0.82 1.96
CA VAL A 85 -11.88 -0.39 1.18
C VAL A 85 -13.08 -0.18 0.24
N GLN A 86 -13.93 0.81 0.51
CA GLN A 86 -15.09 1.14 -0.32
C GLN A 86 -14.73 2.01 -1.52
N SER A 87 -13.50 2.54 -1.61
CA SER A 87 -13.05 3.33 -2.76
C SER A 87 -12.48 2.40 -3.84
N PRO A 88 -13.19 2.15 -4.96
CA PRO A 88 -12.71 1.21 -5.99
C PRO A 88 -11.39 1.70 -6.59
N ARG A 89 -11.28 3.01 -6.83
CA ARG A 89 -10.06 3.66 -7.31
C ARG A 89 -8.85 3.34 -6.43
N PHE A 90 -8.99 3.40 -5.12
CA PHE A 90 -7.89 3.09 -4.20
C PHE A 90 -7.57 1.60 -4.20
N VAL A 91 -8.58 0.75 -4.04
CA VAL A 91 -8.42 -0.72 -4.01
C VAL A 91 -7.73 -1.22 -5.27
N GLU A 92 -8.19 -0.80 -6.44
CA GLU A 92 -7.62 -1.15 -7.74
C GLU A 92 -6.18 -0.66 -7.87
N THR A 93 -5.91 0.59 -7.49
CA THR A 93 -4.54 1.13 -7.57
C THR A 93 -3.57 0.34 -6.68
N VAL A 94 -3.98 -0.04 -5.45
CA VAL A 94 -3.14 -0.85 -4.56
C VAL A 94 -2.94 -2.26 -5.13
N ALA A 95 -3.99 -2.89 -5.65
CA ALA A 95 -3.92 -4.20 -6.28
C ALA A 95 -2.94 -4.21 -7.47
N ASP A 96 -2.96 -3.16 -8.29
CA ASP A 96 -2.03 -2.99 -9.41
C ASP A 96 -0.59 -2.80 -8.94
N LYS A 97 -0.37 -1.99 -7.88
CA LYS A 97 0.98 -1.83 -7.33
C LYS A 97 1.49 -3.12 -6.67
N LEU A 98 0.64 -3.87 -5.98
CA LEU A 98 0.97 -5.19 -5.42
C LEU A 98 1.39 -6.17 -6.51
N ARG A 99 0.63 -6.24 -7.60
CA ARG A 99 0.96 -7.08 -8.75
C ARG A 99 2.29 -6.66 -9.36
N SER A 100 2.50 -5.36 -9.56
CA SER A 100 3.76 -4.83 -10.08
C SER A 100 4.95 -5.20 -9.18
N LEU A 101 4.81 -5.08 -7.87
CA LEU A 101 5.85 -5.44 -6.91
C LEU A 101 6.16 -6.94 -6.95
N HIS A 102 5.13 -7.77 -7.06
CA HIS A 102 5.29 -9.21 -7.18
C HIS A 102 5.98 -9.61 -8.49
N GLU A 103 5.66 -8.96 -9.61
CA GLU A 103 6.20 -9.30 -10.94
C GLU A 103 7.58 -8.71 -11.21
N PHE A 104 7.86 -7.50 -10.72
CA PHE A 104 9.05 -6.72 -11.12
C PHE A 104 9.94 -6.30 -9.95
N GLY A 105 9.55 -6.59 -8.71
CA GLY A 105 10.23 -6.13 -7.51
C GLY A 105 10.16 -4.61 -7.33
N ALA A 106 10.65 -4.12 -6.18
CA ALA A 106 10.55 -2.71 -5.80
C ALA A 106 11.17 -1.75 -6.83
N GLN A 107 12.38 -2.06 -7.32
CA GLN A 107 13.08 -1.22 -8.31
C GLN A 107 12.36 -1.19 -9.65
N GLY A 108 11.88 -2.36 -10.13
CA GLY A 108 11.15 -2.47 -11.39
C GLY A 108 9.80 -1.76 -11.36
N THR A 109 9.11 -1.78 -10.21
CA THR A 109 7.86 -1.04 -10.00
C THR A 109 8.09 0.48 -9.96
N LEU A 110 9.11 0.96 -9.25
CA LEU A 110 9.44 2.38 -9.19
C LEU A 110 9.82 2.93 -10.57
N ALA A 111 10.65 2.21 -11.33
CA ALA A 111 11.02 2.61 -12.69
C ALA A 111 9.78 2.77 -13.58
N ARG A 112 8.84 1.81 -13.55
CA ARG A 112 7.57 1.88 -14.30
C ARG A 112 6.69 3.03 -13.86
N LEU A 113 6.60 3.28 -12.55
CA LEU A 113 5.79 4.36 -12.03
C LEU A 113 6.35 5.74 -12.42
N SER A 114 7.69 5.90 -12.42
CA SER A 114 8.34 7.16 -12.83
C SER A 114 8.19 7.46 -14.32
N GLN A 115 7.99 6.43 -15.15
CA GLN A 115 7.81 6.55 -16.59
C GLN A 115 6.34 6.72 -17.00
N ALA A 116 5.40 6.41 -16.11
CA ALA A 116 3.98 6.67 -16.36
C ALA A 116 3.76 8.19 -16.44
N PRO A 117 3.06 8.71 -17.47
CA PRO A 117 2.76 10.13 -17.55
C PRO A 117 1.99 10.54 -16.29
N SER A 118 2.58 11.44 -15.50
CA SER A 118 1.96 11.98 -14.31
C SER A 118 0.63 12.64 -14.70
N ALA A 119 -0.48 11.98 -14.40
CA ALA A 119 -1.79 12.56 -14.51
C ALA A 119 -1.95 13.58 -13.39
N SER A 120 -1.53 14.83 -13.65
CA SER A 120 -1.92 16.11 -13.02
C SER A 120 -0.74 16.98 -12.61
N VAL A 121 -0.19 17.73 -13.57
CA VAL A 121 0.13 19.16 -13.41
C VAL A 121 -0.22 19.88 -14.71
N ARG A 122 -1.52 19.99 -15.03
CA ARG A 122 -2.01 20.97 -16.01
C ARG A 122 -3.33 21.57 -15.56
N LYS A 123 -3.25 22.63 -14.75
CA LYS A 123 -4.08 23.83 -14.91
C LYS A 123 -3.57 24.98 -14.03
N LEU A 124 -3.50 26.15 -14.67
CA LEU A 124 -3.43 27.53 -14.12
C LEU A 124 -2.03 28.09 -13.84
N ILE A 125 -1.37 28.52 -14.93
CA ILE A 125 -0.91 29.91 -15.12
C ILE A 125 -1.13 30.27 -16.59
#